data_AF-A0A2N6AM19-F1
#
_entry.id   AF-A0A2N6AM19-F1
#
_cell.length_a   1.000
_cell.length_b   1.000
_cell.length_c   1.000
_cell.angle_alpha   90.00
_cell.angle_beta   90.00
_cell.angle_gamma   90.00
#
_symmetry.space_group_name_H-M   'P 1'
#
loop_
_entity.id
_entity.type
_entity.pdbx_description
1 polymer ?
#
loop_
_entity_poly.entity_id
_entity_poly.type
_entity_poly.pdbx_seq_one_letter_code
_entity_poly.pdbx_strand_id
1 'polypeptide(L)'
;MLQQVALLSTGDYARDGDISSIEIPTPGGRRQVILGKVDQIMDEDIAVLYTTVGKVNECVDLHYLLALNTSLRHSRTALLNGDEVVLVATFDLINTSVKECARVLQELAAVADDLERRWYSADIS
;
A
#
# COMPACT_ATOMS: atom_id res chain seq x y z
N MET A 1 -13.32 11.48 -5.87
CA MET A 1 -12.90 11.34 -7.29
C MET A 1 -11.44 10.92 -7.26
N LEU A 2 -11.12 9.64 -7.49
CA LEU A 2 -9.74 9.14 -7.44
C LEU A 2 -8.95 9.80 -8.57
N GLN A 3 -8.00 10.64 -8.19
CA GLN A 3 -7.11 11.32 -9.13
C GLN A 3 -6.23 10.22 -9.77
N GLN A 4 -6.27 10.11 -11.10
CA GLN A 4 -5.29 9.28 -11.81
C GLN A 4 -3.91 9.82 -11.47
N VAL A 5 -3.17 9.09 -10.65
CA VAL A 5 -1.73 9.30 -10.47
C VAL A 5 -1.13 8.92 -11.81
N ALA A 6 -0.80 9.93 -12.63
CA ALA A 6 0.01 9.72 -13.82
C ALA A 6 1.33 9.09 -13.33
N LEU A 7 1.54 7.81 -13.63
CA LEU A 7 2.78 7.13 -13.27
C LEU A 7 3.92 7.77 -14.04
N LEU A 8 4.70 8.56 -13.32
CA LEU A 8 6.13 8.65 -13.60
C LEU A 8 6.67 7.23 -13.44
N SER A 9 7.11 6.68 -14.56
CA SER A 9 7.44 5.26 -14.79
C SER A 9 8.75 4.79 -14.14
N THR A 10 9.16 5.41 -13.03
CA THR A 10 10.44 5.16 -12.38
C THR A 10 10.22 5.08 -10.88
N GLY A 11 10.49 3.92 -10.32
CA GLY A 11 10.61 3.70 -8.88
C GLY A 11 11.94 3.05 -8.59
N ASP A 12 12.53 3.39 -7.44
CA ASP A 12 13.77 2.78 -7.01
C ASP A 12 13.46 1.40 -6.41
N TYR A 13 14.07 0.37 -6.97
CA TYR A 13 13.94 -1.02 -6.51
C TYR A 13 15.16 -1.40 -5.67
N ALA A 14 14.90 -1.91 -4.48
CA ALA A 14 15.92 -2.56 -3.65
C ALA A 14 15.42 -3.92 -3.17
N ARG A 15 16.35 -4.83 -2.90
CA ARG A 15 16.05 -6.16 -2.34
C ARG A 15 16.98 -6.42 -1.17
N ASP A 16 16.38 -6.76 -0.03
CA ASP A 16 17.07 -7.18 1.18
C ASP A 16 16.56 -8.56 1.58
N GLY A 17 17.34 -9.59 1.22
CA GLY A 17 16.95 -11.00 1.37
C GLY A 17 15.64 -11.32 0.62
N ASP A 18 14.61 -11.63 1.39
CA ASP A 18 13.29 -12.06 0.90
C ASP A 18 12.31 -10.89 0.72
N ILE A 19 12.70 -9.68 1.13
CA ILE A 19 11.87 -8.48 1.02
C ILE A 19 12.42 -7.60 -0.11
N SER A 20 11.53 -7.22 -1.02
CA SER A 20 11.76 -6.20 -2.04
C SER A 20 11.08 -4.90 -1.62
N SER A 21 11.68 -3.76 -1.93
CA SER A 21 11.06 -2.44 -1.74
C SER A 21 10.98 -1.71 -3.08
N ILE A 22 9.86 -1.04 -3.32
CA ILE A 22 9.63 -0.18 -4.47
C ILE A 22 9.23 1.19 -3.94
N GLU A 23 10.00 2.21 -4.28
CA GLU A 23 9.62 3.59 -4.01
C GLU A 23 8.83 4.16 -5.18
N ILE A 24 7.62 4.65 -4.93
CA ILE A 24 6.74 5.25 -5.94
C ILE A 24 6.57 6.74 -5.66
N PRO A 25 6.93 7.63 -6.59
CA PRO A 25 6.68 9.06 -6.43
C PRO A 25 5.18 9.36 -6.46
N THR A 26 4.73 10.21 -5.54
CA THR A 26 3.35 10.69 -5.46
C THR A 26 3.26 12.20 -5.67
N PRO A 27 2.07 12.76 -5.96
CA PRO A 27 1.92 14.21 -6.19
C PRO A 27 2.46 15.05 -5.03
N GLY A 28 3.07 16.19 -5.34
CA GLY A 28 3.64 17.10 -4.35
C GLY A 28 5.06 16.76 -3.90
N GLY A 29 5.78 15.88 -4.62
CA GLY A 29 7.16 15.52 -4.30
C GLY A 29 7.30 14.51 -3.17
N ARG A 30 6.17 13.95 -2.71
CA ARG A 30 6.10 12.86 -1.73
C ARG A 30 6.41 11.53 -2.41
N ARG A 31 6.63 10.50 -1.58
CA ARG A 31 7.03 9.15 -1.99
C ARG A 31 6.30 8.14 -1.12
N GLN A 32 5.96 7.00 -1.72
CA GLN A 32 5.38 5.86 -1.05
C GLN A 32 6.31 4.66 -1.19
N VAL A 33 6.57 3.97 -0.08
CA VAL A 33 7.42 2.78 -0.08
C VAL A 33 6.54 1.55 0.01
N ILE A 34 6.51 0.77 -1.06
CA ILE A 34 5.82 -0.52 -1.10
C ILE A 34 6.82 -1.62 -0.84
N LEU A 35 6.60 -2.39 0.21
CA LEU A 35 7.35 -3.58 0.56
C LEU A 35 6.65 -4.80 -0.03
N GLY A 36 7.42 -5.74 -0.54
CA GLY A 36 6.94 -6.94 -1.18
C GLY A 36 7.72 -8.16 -0.71
N LYS A 37 7.03 -9.24 -0.40
CA LYS A 37 7.62 -10.55 -0.15
C LYS A 37 6.81 -11.64 -0.85
N VAL A 38 7.39 -12.82 -0.99
CA VAL A 38 6.64 -14.03 -1.34
C VAL A 38 6.34 -14.77 -0.05
N ASP A 39 5.11 -15.21 0.12
CA ASP A 39 4.66 -16.04 1.23
C ASP A 39 4.03 -17.33 0.68
N GLN A 40 4.06 -18.40 1.45
CA GLN A 40 3.48 -19.68 1.04
C GLN A 40 2.19 -19.92 1.83
N ILE A 41 1.06 -19.93 1.12
CA ILE A 41 -0.27 -20.12 1.73
C ILE A 41 -0.93 -21.32 1.06
N MET A 42 -1.22 -22.36 1.84
CA MET A 42 -1.89 -23.58 1.35
C MET A 42 -1.21 -24.20 0.11
N ASP A 43 0.12 -24.30 0.14
CA ASP A 43 0.98 -24.79 -0.94
C ASP A 43 1.07 -23.89 -2.20
N GLU A 44 0.51 -22.68 -2.16
CA GLU A 44 0.61 -21.70 -3.25
C GLU A 44 1.56 -20.54 -2.89
N ASP A 45 2.37 -20.12 -3.86
CA ASP A 45 3.22 -18.93 -3.75
C ASP A 45 2.37 -17.67 -3.95
N ILE A 46 2.21 -16.91 -2.87
CA ILE A 46 1.44 -15.67 -2.85
C ILE A 46 2.39 -14.49 -2.75
N ALA A 47 2.24 -13.54 -3.68
CA ALA A 47 2.85 -12.23 -3.54
C ALA A 47 2.11 -11.46 -2.44
N VAL A 48 2.85 -10.97 -1.44
CA VAL A 48 2.34 -10.07 -0.41
C VAL A 48 3.00 -8.72 -0.61
N LEU A 49 2.20 -7.71 -0.94
CA LEU A 49 2.65 -6.32 -1.04
C LEU A 49 2.00 -5.51 0.09
N TYR A 50 2.76 -4.65 0.74
CA TYR A 50 2.21 -3.75 1.74
C TYR A 50 2.94 -2.41 1.80
N THR A 51 2.24 -1.40 2.31
CA THR A 51 2.80 -0.09 2.64
C THR A 51 2.26 0.35 4.00
N THR A 52 3.13 0.94 4.82
CA THR A 52 2.76 1.47 6.14
C THR A 52 2.20 2.88 5.96
N VAL A 53 1.04 3.15 6.56
CA VAL A 53 0.35 4.44 6.44
C VAL A 53 0.30 5.24 7.74
N GLY A 54 0.62 4.62 8.87
CA GLY A 54 0.65 5.27 10.17
C GLY A 54 0.56 4.30 11.33
N LYS A 55 0.31 4.81 12.54
CA LYS A 55 0.13 3.98 13.74
C LYS A 55 -1.23 4.19 14.40
N VAL A 56 -1.79 3.14 15.00
CA VAL A 56 -3.11 3.18 15.65
C VAL A 56 -3.16 4.20 16.80
N ASN A 57 -2.05 4.46 17.46
CA ASN A 57 -1.96 5.43 18.57
C ASN A 57 -1.95 6.91 18.12
N GLU A 58 -1.96 7.19 16.81
CA GLU A 58 -1.94 8.55 16.24
C GLU A 58 -3.35 9.04 15.87
N CYS A 59 -4.36 8.70 16.70
CA CYS A 59 -5.75 9.13 16.52
C CYS A 59 -6.37 8.74 15.16
N VAL A 60 -6.01 7.57 14.65
CA VAL A 60 -6.54 7.03 13.39
C VAL A 60 -8.03 6.70 13.51
N ASP A 61 -8.84 7.14 12.54
CA ASP A 61 -10.26 6.78 12.46
C ASP A 61 -10.43 5.32 11.98
N LEU A 62 -10.55 4.40 12.94
CA LEU A 62 -10.72 2.97 12.69
C LEU A 62 -12.02 2.64 11.97
N HIS A 63 -13.11 3.37 12.22
CA HIS A 63 -14.38 3.14 11.56
C HIS A 63 -14.27 3.50 10.07
N TYR A 64 -13.60 4.60 9.76
CA TYR A 64 -13.27 4.96 8.39
C TYR A 64 -12.40 3.89 7.70
N LEU A 65 -11.37 3.36 8.36
CA LEU A 65 -10.53 2.31 7.77
C LEU A 65 -11.29 1.01 7.47
N LEU A 66 -12.20 0.61 8.35
CA LEU A 66 -13.08 -0.55 8.12
C LEU A 66 -14.06 -0.29 6.98
N ALA A 67 -14.64 0.91 6.91
CA ALA A 67 -15.51 1.30 5.79
C ALA A 67 -14.73 1.35 4.47
N LEU A 68 -13.49 1.85 4.48
CA LEU A 68 -12.62 1.94 3.32
C LEU A 68 -12.38 0.56 2.68
N ASN A 69 -12.27 -0.50 3.48
CA ASN A 69 -12.12 -1.88 2.97
C ASN A 69 -13.25 -2.33 2.05
N THR A 70 -14.44 -1.75 2.16
CA THR A 70 -15.58 -2.04 1.25
C THR A 70 -15.41 -1.39 -0.13
N SER A 71 -14.57 -0.36 -0.23
CA SER A 71 -14.36 0.45 -1.44
C SER A 71 -13.06 0.11 -2.17
N LEU A 72 -12.08 -0.48 -1.48
CA LEU A 72 -10.80 -0.89 -2.08
C LEU A 72 -10.98 -2.12 -2.97
N ARG A 73 -10.31 -2.13 -4.13
CA ARG A 73 -10.46 -3.22 -5.10
C ARG A 73 -9.40 -4.30 -4.93
N HIS A 74 -8.17 -3.91 -4.64
CA HIS A 74 -7.00 -4.80 -4.66
C HIS A 74 -6.31 -4.93 -3.29
N SER A 75 -6.52 -3.96 -2.40
CA SER A 75 -5.85 -3.85 -1.11
C SER A 75 -6.85 -3.81 0.04
N ARG A 76 -6.36 -4.08 1.26
CA ARG A 76 -7.12 -3.97 2.51
C ARG A 76 -6.27 -3.28 3.56
N THR A 77 -6.93 -2.59 4.47
CA THR A 77 -6.32 -2.07 5.70
C THR A 77 -6.14 -3.23 6.67
N ALA A 78 -4.99 -3.29 7.31
CA ALA A 78 -4.65 -4.29 8.32
C ALA A 78 -3.79 -3.67 9.43
N LEU A 79 -3.66 -4.40 10.53
CA LEU A 79 -2.70 -4.09 11.59
C LEU A 79 -1.53 -5.05 11.51
N LEU A 80 -0.32 -4.50 11.46
CA LEU A 80 0.94 -5.23 11.52
C LEU A 80 1.62 -4.93 12.86
N ASN A 81 2.26 -5.93 13.46
CA ASN A 81 3.01 -5.81 14.72
C ASN A 81 2.23 -5.24 15.93
N GLY A 82 0.91 -5.14 15.84
CA GLY A 82 0.01 -4.70 16.91
C GLY A 82 -0.29 -3.20 16.93
N ASP A 83 0.47 -2.37 16.22
CA ASP A 83 0.29 -0.91 16.22
C ASP A 83 0.43 -0.24 14.83
N GLU A 84 1.06 -0.89 13.86
CA GLU A 84 1.26 -0.33 12.52
C GLU A 84 0.01 -0.53 11.66
N VAL A 85 -0.54 0.55 11.14
CA VAL A 85 -1.59 0.50 10.14
C VAL A 85 -0.95 0.36 8.78
N VAL A 86 -1.31 -0.70 8.05
CA VAL A 86 -0.79 -0.99 6.72
C VAL A 86 -1.92 -1.14 5.71
N LEU A 87 -1.65 -0.79 4.45
CA LEU A 87 -2.41 -1.31 3.32
C LEU A 87 -1.69 -2.52 2.78
N VAL A 88 -2.39 -3.64 2.66
CA VAL A 88 -1.86 -4.91 2.17
C VAL A 88 -2.65 -5.39 0.96
N ALA A 89 -1.95 -5.93 -0.03
CA ALA A 89 -2.52 -6.63 -1.17
C ALA A 89 -1.84 -8.00 -1.31
N THR A 90 -2.64 -9.01 -1.62
CA THR A 90 -2.17 -10.37 -1.83
C THR A 90 -2.67 -10.89 -3.16
N PHE A 91 -1.82 -11.52 -3.95
CA PHE A 91 -2.23 -12.12 -5.21
C PHE A 91 -1.33 -13.29 -5.59
N ASP A 92 -1.88 -14.20 -6.39
CA ASP A 92 -1.16 -15.35 -6.95
C ASP A 92 -0.11 -14.87 -7.95
N LEU A 93 1.15 -15.23 -7.73
CA LEU A 93 2.28 -14.75 -8.53
C LEU A 93 2.30 -15.35 -9.94
N ILE A 94 1.75 -16.56 -10.12
CA ILE A 94 1.69 -17.29 -11.39
C ILE A 94 0.53 -16.80 -12.26
N ASN A 95 -0.63 -16.57 -11.63
CA ASN A 95 -1.86 -16.26 -12.35
C ASN A 95 -2.11 -14.76 -12.54
N THR A 96 -1.37 -13.89 -11.85
CA THR A 96 -1.56 -12.44 -11.94
C THR A 96 -0.77 -11.83 -13.09
N SER A 97 -1.46 -11.14 -13.99
CA SER A 97 -0.80 -10.41 -15.09
C SER A 97 -0.03 -9.18 -14.60
N VAL A 98 1.02 -8.79 -15.32
CA VAL A 98 1.80 -7.56 -15.06
C VAL A 98 0.91 -6.31 -14.99
N LYS A 99 -0.14 -6.25 -15.83
CA LYS A 99 -1.10 -5.13 -15.83
C LYS A 99 -1.89 -5.06 -14.53
N GLU A 100 -2.23 -6.21 -13.95
CA GLU A 100 -2.94 -6.27 -12.68
C GLU A 100 -2.01 -5.91 -11.52
N CYS A 101 -0.75 -6.40 -11.53
CA CYS A 101 0.27 -5.97 -10.56
C CYS A 101 0.45 -4.44 -10.56
N ALA A 102 0.51 -3.82 -11.75
CA ALA A 102 0.59 -2.37 -11.87
C ALA A 102 -0.61 -1.65 -11.22
N ARG A 103 -1.83 -2.19 -11.33
CA ARG A 103 -3.02 -1.62 -10.67
C ARG A 103 -2.98 -1.77 -9.16
N VAL A 104 -2.49 -2.91 -8.67
CA VAL A 104 -2.28 -3.15 -7.24
C VAL A 104 -1.32 -2.11 -6.67
N LEU A 105 -0.14 -1.94 -7.30
CA LEU A 105 0.86 -0.95 -6.87
C LEU A 105 0.31 0.48 -6.89
N GLN A 106 -0.46 0.83 -7.91
CA GLN A 106 -1.11 2.14 -8.02
C GLN A 106 -2.14 2.38 -6.92
N GLU A 107 -2.98 1.39 -6.63
CA GLU A 107 -3.97 1.51 -5.54
C GLU A 107 -3.26 1.67 -4.19
N LEU A 108 -2.25 0.84 -3.90
CA LEU A 108 -1.46 0.93 -2.68
C LEU A 108 -0.83 2.32 -2.50
N ALA A 109 -0.10 2.81 -3.51
CA ALA A 109 0.55 4.11 -3.44
C ALA A 109 -0.46 5.26 -3.31
N ALA A 110 -1.52 5.28 -4.13
CA ALA A 110 -2.47 6.38 -4.14
C ALA A 110 -3.31 6.45 -2.86
N VAL A 111 -3.72 5.30 -2.32
CA VAL A 111 -4.53 5.24 -1.09
C VAL A 111 -3.67 5.54 0.13
N ALA A 112 -2.44 5.01 0.20
CA ALA A 112 -1.52 5.34 1.27
C ALA A 112 -1.24 6.85 1.35
N ASP A 113 -0.94 7.44 0.21
CA ASP A 113 -0.67 8.88 0.08
C ASP A 113 -1.87 9.77 0.47
N ASP A 114 -3.10 9.32 0.22
CA ASP A 114 -4.33 10.00 0.66
C ASP A 114 -4.58 9.83 2.17
N LEU A 115 -4.33 8.64 2.72
CA LEU A 115 -4.47 8.37 4.16
C LEU A 115 -3.49 9.20 4.98
N GLU A 116 -2.20 9.15 4.62
CA GLU A 116 -1.16 9.97 5.26
C GLU A 116 -1.50 11.45 5.17
N ARG A 117 -2.02 11.90 4.02
CA ARG A 117 -2.44 13.30 3.87
C ARG A 117 -3.57 13.62 4.86
N ARG A 118 -4.57 12.77 5.00
CA ARG A 118 -5.69 13.05 5.92
C ARG A 118 -5.26 13.09 7.38
N TRP A 119 -4.31 12.25 7.78
CA TRP A 119 -3.90 12.13 9.19
C TRP A 119 -2.83 13.14 9.58
N TYR A 120 -1.85 13.40 8.71
CA TYR A 120 -0.70 14.24 9.05
C TYR A 120 -0.72 15.64 8.41
N SER A 121 -1.61 15.92 7.45
CA SER A 121 -1.74 17.30 6.94
C SER A 121 -2.60 18.20 7.83
N ALA A 122 -3.22 17.63 8.87
CA ALA A 122 -3.97 18.41 9.85
C ALA A 122 -3.05 19.20 10.81
N ASP A 123 -1.74 18.97 10.79
CA ASP A 123 -0.76 19.64 11.66
C ASP A 123 -0.23 20.99 11.11
N ILE A 124 -0.86 21.56 10.06
CA ILE A 124 -0.47 22.86 9.47
C ILE A 124 -1.65 23.86 9.42
N SER A 125 -2.52 23.85 10.43
CA SER A 125 -3.54 24.92 10.59
C SER A 125 -3.46 25.60 11.95
#